data_AF-A0A8T5E0I2-F1
#
_entry.id   AF-A0A8T5E0I2-F1
#
_cell.length_a   1.000
_cell.length_b   1.000
_cell.length_c   1.000
_cell.angle_alpha   90.00
_cell.angle_beta   90.00
_cell.angle_gamma   90.00
#
_symmetry.space_group_name_H-M   'P 1'
#
loop_
_entity.id
_entity.type
_entity.pdbx_description
1 polymer ?
#
loop_
_entity_poly.entity_id
_entity_poly.type
_entity_poly.pdbx_seq_one_letter_code
_entity_poly.pdbx_strand_id
1 'polypeptide(L)'
;MPSMIRMTGWFSLILGLIFFFIIQGKLELVSSVAIGIVLLSILTVLMFTGNQKLVPPSISEEVSPKATAEVVKTLEISQPINELESINEKRDEKLRRSRRRAKDPPMPLPAIPPLPANDLPSSMEMPPPPSIGAQAVAGTKLAEKLVITSDAQSEMESEIEAFVDQRRSRQAEIRSSLERKRRMALAERRAAKARLWTEVEDGEDLATLLNDPNHGLTIIEEPETSDGSKPLGVSYIRIDNIRILKIKIPLEVENKDKQRNNLDVISESPEIPNMPPPPGLPPMPPPPGMPPMPPPPGMPTMPPPMEKNPE
;
A
#
# COMPACT_ATOMS: atom_id res chain seq x y z
N MET A 1 -0.17 9.27 37.19
CA MET A 1 -1.15 9.79 38.17
C MET A 1 -2.48 10.03 37.46
N PRO A 2 -3.64 9.66 38.03
CA PRO A 2 -4.93 10.03 37.45
C PRO A 2 -5.09 11.57 37.48
N SER A 3 -5.57 12.15 36.38
CA SER A 3 -5.78 13.61 36.31
C SER A 3 -6.81 14.05 37.37
N MET A 4 -6.54 15.16 38.07
CA MET A 4 -7.40 15.68 39.15
C MET A 4 -8.86 15.81 38.73
N ILE A 5 -9.12 16.24 37.50
CA ILE A 5 -10.48 16.37 36.95
C ILE A 5 -11.23 15.02 36.86
N ARG A 6 -10.50 13.92 36.63
CA ARG A 6 -11.06 12.56 36.58
C ARG A 6 -11.43 12.09 37.98
N MET A 7 -10.58 12.33 38.99
CA MET A 7 -10.93 12.00 40.37
C MET A 7 -12.14 12.80 40.84
N THR A 8 -12.17 14.13 40.62
CA THR A 8 -13.34 14.96 40.94
C THR A 8 -14.62 14.47 40.24
N GLY A 9 -14.53 14.05 38.97
CA GLY A 9 -15.67 13.48 38.24
C GLY A 9 -16.19 12.17 38.84
N TRP A 10 -15.31 11.22 39.18
CA TRP A 10 -15.70 9.99 39.87
C TRP A 10 -16.29 10.25 41.27
N PHE A 11 -15.67 11.14 42.06
CA PHE A 11 -16.21 11.54 43.37
C PHE A 11 -17.58 12.19 43.25
N SER A 12 -17.79 13.09 42.27
CA SER A 12 -19.09 13.73 42.03
C SER A 12 -20.16 12.72 41.61
N LEU A 13 -19.80 11.71 40.81
CA LEU A 13 -20.73 10.67 40.37
C LEU A 13 -21.12 9.75 41.53
N ILE A 14 -20.16 9.30 42.34
CA ILE A 14 -20.41 8.45 43.52
C ILE A 14 -21.27 9.20 44.54
N LEU A 15 -20.92 10.46 44.86
CA LEU A 15 -21.67 11.28 45.81
C LEU A 15 -23.09 11.59 45.31
N GLY A 16 -23.23 11.90 44.02
CA GLY A 16 -24.53 12.12 43.39
C GLY A 16 -25.42 10.88 43.39
N LEU A 17 -24.84 9.69 43.19
CA LEU A 17 -25.56 8.41 43.27
C LEU A 17 -26.05 8.14 44.70
N ILE A 18 -25.20 8.34 45.71
CA ILE A 18 -25.56 8.19 47.13
C ILE A 18 -26.69 9.17 47.50
N PHE A 19 -26.57 10.44 47.10
CA PHE A 19 -27.59 11.46 47.36
C PHE A 19 -28.92 11.14 46.66
N PHE A 20 -28.87 10.64 45.43
CA PHE A 20 -30.06 10.19 44.70
C PHE A 20 -30.80 9.08 45.47
N PHE A 21 -30.10 8.02 45.92
CA PHE A 21 -30.73 6.95 46.70
C PHE A 21 -31.33 7.41 48.04
N ILE A 22 -30.70 8.38 48.72
CA ILE A 22 -31.21 8.92 50.00
C ILE A 22 -32.58 9.60 49.85
N ILE A 23 -32.85 10.24 48.70
CA ILE A 23 -34.06 11.06 48.50
C ILE A 23 -35.05 10.40 47.51
N GLN A 24 -34.71 9.24 46.93
CA GLN A 24 -35.53 8.54 45.94
C GLN A 24 -36.96 8.24 46.43
N GLY A 25 -37.16 7.98 47.73
CA GLY A 25 -38.48 7.77 48.34
C GLY A 25 -39.30 9.05 48.63
N LYS A 26 -38.77 10.23 48.30
CA LYS A 26 -39.43 11.55 48.50
C LYS A 26 -39.58 12.37 47.22
N LEU A 27 -39.00 11.93 46.10
CA LEU A 27 -39.04 12.64 44.83
C LEU A 27 -40.25 12.26 43.99
N GLU A 28 -40.83 13.26 43.32
CA GLU A 28 -41.74 13.03 42.21
C GLU A 28 -40.99 12.35 41.04
N LEU A 29 -41.72 11.50 40.29
CA LEU A 29 -41.17 10.70 39.18
C LEU A 29 -40.40 11.56 38.16
N VAL A 30 -40.92 12.74 37.80
CA VAL A 30 -40.27 13.66 36.86
C VAL A 30 -38.92 14.15 37.38
N SER A 31 -38.84 14.50 38.67
CA SER A 31 -37.59 14.95 39.31
C SER A 31 -36.58 13.81 39.41
N SER A 32 -37.04 12.60 39.75
CA SER A 32 -36.20 11.39 39.80
C SER A 32 -35.57 11.08 38.43
N VAL A 33 -36.36 11.13 37.36
CA VAL A 33 -35.87 10.94 35.98
C VAL A 33 -34.90 12.06 35.57
N ALA A 34 -35.19 13.32 35.90
CA ALA A 34 -34.30 14.45 35.57
C ALA A 34 -32.90 14.30 36.22
N ILE A 35 -32.83 13.94 37.50
CA ILE A 35 -31.55 13.70 38.19
C ILE A 35 -30.83 12.48 37.60
N GLY A 36 -31.56 11.41 37.26
CA GLY A 36 -31.01 10.24 36.57
C GLY A 36 -30.35 10.59 35.23
N ILE A 37 -30.97 11.46 34.43
CA ILE A 37 -30.40 11.94 33.16
C ILE A 37 -29.13 12.77 33.40
N VAL A 38 -29.09 13.61 34.44
CA VAL A 38 -27.89 14.38 34.79
C VAL A 38 -26.74 13.47 35.22
N LEU A 39 -27.00 12.46 36.07
CA LEU A 39 -25.98 11.47 36.47
C LEU A 39 -25.47 10.66 35.26
N LEU A 40 -26.38 10.28 34.35
CA LEU A 40 -26.00 9.57 33.11
C LEU A 40 -25.17 10.46 32.16
N SER A 41 -25.47 11.75 32.09
CA SER A 41 -24.68 12.73 31.33
C SER A 41 -23.25 12.89 31.89
N ILE A 42 -23.11 12.92 33.22
CA ILE A 42 -21.78 12.93 33.86
C ILE A 42 -21.04 11.62 33.54
N LEU A 43 -21.70 10.47 33.59
CA LEU A 43 -21.12 9.16 33.28
C LEU A 43 -20.65 9.06 31.81
N THR A 44 -21.43 9.55 30.84
CA THR A 44 -21.04 9.50 29.42
C THR A 44 -19.86 10.43 29.12
N VAL A 45 -19.80 11.62 29.73
CA VAL A 45 -18.62 12.49 29.67
C VAL A 45 -17.39 11.81 30.27
N LEU A 46 -17.55 11.11 31.41
CA LEU A 46 -16.45 10.39 32.07
C LEU A 46 -15.91 9.24 31.22
N MET A 47 -16.80 8.46 30.60
CA MET A 47 -16.45 7.38 29.67
C MET A 47 -15.75 7.91 28.40
N PHE A 48 -16.30 8.96 27.78
CA PHE A 48 -15.76 9.49 26.53
C PHE A 48 -14.42 10.24 26.73
N THR A 49 -14.24 10.90 27.87
CA THR A 49 -12.97 11.56 28.24
C THR A 49 -11.91 10.60 28.81
N GLY A 50 -12.31 9.36 29.13
CA GLY A 50 -11.41 8.32 29.65
C GLY A 50 -10.39 7.83 28.62
N ASN A 51 -10.84 7.59 27.39
CA ASN A 51 -10.07 6.90 26.35
C ASN A 51 -9.19 7.81 25.48
N GLN A 52 -9.17 9.12 25.74
CA GLN A 52 -8.18 10.00 25.11
C GLN A 52 -6.82 9.81 25.78
N LYS A 53 -6.02 8.87 25.23
CA LYS A 53 -4.56 9.00 25.27
C LYS A 53 -4.24 10.29 24.50
N LEU A 54 -4.13 11.41 25.22
CA LEU A 54 -3.45 12.60 24.70
C LEU A 54 -2.04 12.14 24.37
N VAL A 55 -1.76 11.92 23.09
CA VAL A 55 -0.40 11.74 22.59
C VAL A 55 0.30 13.07 22.86
N PRO A 56 1.24 13.15 23.81
CA PRO A 56 2.00 14.38 23.97
C PRO A 56 2.78 14.61 22.67
N PRO A 57 2.88 15.85 22.16
CA PRO A 57 3.90 16.13 21.16
C PRO A 57 5.25 15.75 21.75
N SER A 58 5.97 14.86 21.08
CA SER A 58 7.29 14.38 21.50
C SER A 58 8.31 15.52 21.42
N ILE A 59 8.34 16.36 22.45
CA ILE A 59 9.50 17.20 22.74
C ILE A 59 10.54 16.24 23.31
N SER A 60 11.48 15.84 22.47
CA SER A 60 12.60 15.02 22.88
C SER A 60 13.53 15.86 23.75
N GLU A 61 13.44 15.70 25.08
CA GLU A 61 14.54 16.07 25.96
C GLU A 61 15.71 15.14 25.66
N GLU A 62 16.73 15.66 24.98
CA GLU A 62 17.99 14.93 24.80
C GLU A 62 18.68 14.74 26.14
N VAL A 63 18.95 13.48 26.47
CA VAL A 63 19.78 13.10 27.61
C VAL A 63 21.23 13.44 27.30
N SER A 64 21.81 14.37 28.06
CA SER A 64 23.22 14.74 28.00
C SER A 64 24.15 13.55 28.34
N PRO A 65 25.12 13.19 27.49
CA PRO A 65 26.29 12.43 27.90
C PRO A 65 27.37 13.36 28.50
N LYS A 66 27.83 13.00 29.69
CA LYS A 66 28.87 13.70 30.45
C LYS A 66 30.27 13.35 29.92
N ALA A 67 31.02 14.33 29.42
CA ALA A 67 32.47 14.26 29.20
C ALA A 67 33.14 15.60 29.60
N THR A 68 34.41 15.58 29.97
CA THR A 68 35.06 16.61 30.81
C THR A 68 36.30 17.23 30.14
N ALA A 69 36.47 18.56 30.27
CA ALA A 69 37.65 19.38 29.87
C ALA A 69 37.96 19.40 28.35
N GLU A 70 38.56 20.41 27.67
CA GLU A 70 38.89 21.84 27.89
C GLU A 70 39.28 22.43 26.48
N VAL A 71 39.46 23.72 26.14
CA VAL A 71 39.71 25.01 26.84
C VAL A 71 38.86 26.14 26.21
N VAL A 72 38.63 27.22 26.97
CA VAL A 72 38.09 28.55 26.60
C VAL A 72 38.57 29.16 25.26
N LYS A 73 37.62 29.64 24.42
CA LYS A 73 37.71 30.99 23.81
C LYS A 73 36.36 31.58 23.36
N THR A 74 36.14 32.83 23.74
CA THR A 74 34.91 33.63 23.58
C THR A 74 34.71 34.17 22.15
N LEU A 75 33.45 34.30 21.68
CA LEU A 75 32.91 35.48 20.98
C LEU A 75 31.39 35.34 20.71
N GLU A 76 30.71 36.46 20.44
CA GLU A 76 29.24 36.61 20.53
C GLU A 76 28.43 36.18 19.29
N ILE A 77 27.31 35.50 19.58
CA ILE A 77 25.96 35.62 18.99
C ILE A 77 25.82 36.24 17.58
N SER A 78 25.24 35.45 16.68
CA SER A 78 24.27 35.91 15.68
C SER A 78 23.25 34.79 15.42
N GLN A 79 21.97 35.15 15.34
CA GLN A 79 20.84 34.20 15.34
C GLN A 79 20.68 33.50 13.97
N PRO A 80 20.40 32.18 13.92
CA PRO A 80 20.07 31.50 12.67
C PRO A 80 18.66 31.88 12.19
N ILE A 81 18.56 32.22 10.90
CA ILE A 81 17.31 32.57 10.22
C ILE A 81 16.52 31.29 9.88
N ASN A 82 15.20 31.35 9.96
CA ASN A 82 14.30 30.22 9.68
C ASN A 82 14.34 29.81 8.19
N GLU A 83 14.93 28.65 7.86
CA GLU A 83 14.85 28.04 6.51
C GLU A 83 13.85 26.86 6.41
N LEU A 84 13.26 26.42 7.52
CA LEU A 84 12.43 25.20 7.56
C LEU A 84 11.03 25.36 6.92
N GLU A 85 10.58 26.58 6.64
CA GLU A 85 9.26 26.85 6.06
C GLU A 85 9.20 26.58 4.54
N SER A 86 10.30 26.87 3.82
CA SER A 86 10.38 26.73 2.35
C SER A 86 10.26 25.28 1.83
N ILE A 87 10.57 24.30 2.68
CA ILE A 87 10.62 22.88 2.29
C ILE A 87 9.22 22.23 2.28
N ASN A 88 8.27 22.77 3.04
CA ASN A 88 6.93 22.18 3.18
C ASN A 88 5.98 22.69 2.09
N GLU A 89 5.95 24.00 1.86
CA GLU A 89 5.14 24.67 0.83
C GLU A 89 5.36 24.06 -0.57
N LYS A 90 6.62 23.71 -0.87
CA LYS A 90 7.06 23.08 -2.14
C LYS A 90 6.52 21.67 -2.38
N ARG A 91 5.95 21.00 -1.37
CA ARG A 91 5.29 19.68 -1.50
C ARG A 91 3.79 19.82 -1.74
N ASP A 92 3.14 20.76 -1.07
CA ASP A 92 1.69 20.99 -1.19
C ASP A 92 1.31 21.57 -2.56
N GLU A 93 2.20 22.34 -3.18
CA GLU A 93 1.99 22.87 -4.53
C GLU A 93 1.86 21.74 -5.59
N LYS A 94 2.57 20.61 -5.40
CA LYS A 94 2.48 19.43 -6.28
C LYS A 94 1.19 18.62 -6.12
N LEU A 95 0.37 18.89 -5.09
CA LEU A 95 -0.93 18.26 -4.88
C LEU A 95 -2.10 19.06 -5.49
N ARG A 96 -1.85 20.23 -6.08
CA ARG A 96 -2.89 21.04 -6.75
C ARG A 96 -3.25 20.50 -8.14
N ARG A 97 -4.08 19.45 -8.12
CA ARG A 97 -4.97 18.93 -9.19
C ARG A 97 -5.06 19.84 -10.44
N SER A 98 -4.41 19.45 -11.53
CA SER A 98 -4.35 20.20 -12.79
C SER A 98 -5.71 20.33 -13.49
N ARG A 99 -6.47 21.37 -13.13
CA ARG A 99 -7.68 21.84 -13.85
C ARG A 99 -7.58 23.30 -14.31
N ARG A 100 -6.36 23.81 -14.49
CA ARG A 100 -6.10 25.03 -15.25
C ARG A 100 -5.16 24.71 -16.41
N ARG A 101 -5.57 25.08 -17.61
CA ARG A 101 -4.81 24.96 -18.85
C ARG A 101 -3.76 26.08 -18.86
N ALA A 102 -2.58 25.81 -18.30
CA ALA A 102 -1.42 26.65 -18.54
C ALA A 102 -1.07 26.58 -20.04
N LYS A 103 -0.69 27.71 -20.63
CA LYS A 103 -0.24 27.79 -22.01
C LYS A 103 1.28 27.69 -21.99
N ASP A 104 1.79 26.46 -21.87
CA ASP A 104 3.22 26.20 -21.90
C ASP A 104 3.80 26.65 -23.27
N PRO A 105 5.01 27.26 -23.30
CA PRO A 105 5.68 27.56 -24.55
C PRO A 105 6.02 26.25 -25.30
N PRO A 106 6.07 26.27 -26.64
CA PRO A 106 6.34 25.07 -27.42
C PRO A 106 7.71 24.49 -27.07
N MET A 107 7.72 23.22 -26.65
CA MET A 107 8.94 22.45 -26.43
C MET A 107 9.74 22.39 -27.74
N PRO A 108 11.07 22.63 -27.71
CA PRO A 108 11.88 22.54 -28.92
C PRO A 108 11.85 21.10 -29.45
N LEU A 109 11.61 20.96 -30.76
CA LEU A 109 11.67 19.66 -31.43
C LEU A 109 13.10 19.09 -31.32
N PRO A 110 13.27 17.77 -31.11
CA PRO A 110 14.58 17.16 -31.18
C PRO A 110 15.17 17.37 -32.57
N ALA A 111 16.42 17.86 -32.64
CA ALA A 111 17.11 18.10 -33.89
C ALA A 111 17.35 16.76 -34.61
N ILE A 112 16.77 16.62 -35.80
CA ILE A 112 17.06 15.50 -36.71
C ILE A 112 18.49 15.72 -37.23
N PRO A 113 19.43 14.77 -37.04
CA PRO A 113 20.76 14.90 -37.64
C PRO A 113 20.62 14.88 -39.17
N PRO A 114 21.38 15.70 -39.91
CA PRO A 114 21.29 15.72 -41.37
C PRO A 114 21.70 14.34 -41.92
N LEU A 115 20.86 13.81 -42.80
CA LEU A 115 21.21 12.66 -43.63
C LEU A 115 22.51 12.99 -44.41
N PRO A 116 23.47 12.06 -44.51
CA PRO A 116 24.62 12.28 -45.37
C PRO A 116 24.13 12.45 -46.81
N ALA A 117 24.56 13.53 -47.46
CA ALA A 117 24.37 13.69 -48.89
C ALA A 117 25.21 12.60 -49.60
N ASN A 118 24.56 11.54 -50.06
CA ASN A 118 25.19 10.65 -51.03
C ASN A 118 25.31 11.40 -52.35
N ASP A 119 26.49 11.97 -52.58
CA ASP A 119 26.90 12.41 -53.91
C ASP A 119 26.77 11.22 -54.87
N LEU A 120 25.87 11.35 -55.85
CA LEU A 120 25.72 10.40 -56.94
C LEU A 120 26.80 10.67 -57.99
N PRO A 121 27.84 9.82 -58.15
CA PRO A 121 28.60 9.81 -59.39
C PRO A 121 27.70 9.30 -60.51
N SER A 122 27.12 10.25 -61.25
CA SER A 122 26.40 10.00 -62.51
C SER A 122 27.37 9.57 -63.61
N SER A 123 27.85 8.31 -63.54
CA SER A 123 28.40 7.53 -64.64
C SER A 123 28.93 6.18 -64.12
N MET A 124 28.17 5.12 -64.34
CA MET A 124 28.74 3.77 -64.43
C MET A 124 28.00 3.03 -65.54
N GLU A 125 28.72 2.62 -66.59
CA GLU A 125 28.16 1.88 -67.71
C GLU A 125 27.43 0.61 -67.26
N MET A 126 26.28 0.33 -67.87
CA MET A 126 25.70 -1.01 -67.79
C MET A 126 26.64 -2.01 -68.50
N PRO A 127 27.05 -3.11 -67.86
CA PRO A 127 27.72 -4.19 -68.57
C PRO A 127 26.73 -4.86 -69.54
N PRO A 128 27.18 -5.33 -70.71
CA PRO A 128 26.32 -6.00 -71.68
C PRO A 128 25.78 -7.33 -71.12
N PRO A 129 24.58 -7.78 -71.54
CA PRO A 129 24.02 -9.04 -71.07
C PRO A 129 24.88 -10.23 -71.52
N PRO A 130 25.12 -11.24 -70.65
CA PRO A 130 25.91 -12.41 -71.02
C PRO A 130 25.18 -13.25 -72.07
N SER A 131 25.88 -13.60 -73.15
CA SER A 131 25.34 -14.42 -74.22
C SER A 131 25.14 -15.87 -73.76
N ILE A 132 23.97 -16.44 -74.05
CA ILE A 132 23.61 -17.82 -73.65
C ILE A 132 24.35 -18.80 -74.57
N GLY A 133 25.41 -19.42 -74.05
CA GLY A 133 26.16 -20.49 -74.70
C GLY A 133 26.25 -21.72 -73.81
N ALA A 134 25.47 -22.76 -74.10
CA ALA A 134 25.47 -23.98 -73.31
C ALA A 134 26.67 -24.88 -73.67
N GLN A 135 27.58 -25.11 -72.72
CA GLN A 135 28.45 -26.29 -72.73
C GLN A 135 28.89 -26.67 -71.32
N ALA A 136 28.41 -27.83 -70.84
CA ALA A 136 28.86 -28.42 -69.59
C ALA A 136 30.07 -29.34 -69.86
N VAL A 137 31.22 -29.02 -69.28
CA VAL A 137 32.45 -29.84 -69.35
C VAL A 137 33.04 -29.96 -67.94
N ALA A 138 33.58 -31.13 -67.61
CA ALA A 138 34.02 -31.49 -66.26
C ALA A 138 34.99 -30.45 -65.65
N GLY A 139 34.71 -30.02 -64.42
CA GLY A 139 35.39 -28.90 -63.75
C GLY A 139 34.47 -27.75 -63.32
N THR A 140 33.15 -27.88 -63.49
CA THR A 140 32.17 -26.84 -63.18
C THR A 140 32.11 -26.50 -61.69
N LYS A 141 32.51 -25.28 -61.32
CA LYS A 141 32.05 -24.69 -60.05
C LYS A 141 30.54 -24.47 -60.16
N LEU A 142 29.78 -25.15 -59.31
CA LEU A 142 28.33 -24.93 -59.22
C LEU A 142 28.08 -23.49 -58.78
N ALA A 143 27.18 -22.79 -59.47
CA ALA A 143 26.80 -21.43 -59.07
C ALA A 143 26.04 -21.50 -57.75
N GLU A 144 26.65 -20.99 -56.68
CA GLU A 144 25.96 -20.87 -55.39
C GLU A 144 24.78 -19.91 -55.53
N LYS A 145 23.59 -20.40 -55.16
CA LYS A 145 22.36 -19.60 -55.19
C LYS A 145 22.44 -18.54 -54.09
N LEU A 146 22.84 -17.32 -54.47
CA LEU A 146 22.74 -16.14 -53.60
C LEU A 146 21.26 -15.87 -53.26
N VAL A 147 20.83 -16.41 -52.13
CA VAL A 147 19.56 -16.05 -51.50
C VAL A 147 19.80 -14.81 -50.66
N ILE A 148 19.23 -13.68 -51.06
CA ILE A 148 19.17 -12.49 -50.23
C ILE A 148 18.20 -12.80 -49.08
N THR A 149 18.72 -12.98 -47.88
CA THR A 149 17.95 -13.43 -46.70
C THR A 149 17.24 -12.29 -45.96
N SER A 150 17.57 -11.05 -46.27
CA SER A 150 17.03 -9.84 -45.64
C SER A 150 16.63 -8.84 -46.71
N ASP A 151 15.33 -8.62 -46.86
CA ASP A 151 14.78 -7.47 -47.58
C ASP A 151 14.67 -6.26 -46.64
N ALA A 152 14.71 -5.04 -47.18
CA ALA A 152 14.60 -3.81 -46.39
C ALA A 152 13.28 -3.73 -45.62
N GLN A 153 12.19 -4.31 -46.16
CA GLN A 153 10.93 -4.45 -45.44
C GLN A 153 11.06 -5.40 -44.23
N SER A 154 11.83 -6.49 -44.36
CA SER A 154 12.04 -7.45 -43.27
C SER A 154 12.90 -6.88 -42.13
N GLU A 155 13.87 -6.02 -42.45
CA GLU A 155 14.64 -5.28 -41.45
C GLU A 155 13.75 -4.29 -40.68
N MET A 156 12.90 -3.53 -41.39
CA MET A 156 11.92 -2.63 -40.77
C MET A 156 10.90 -3.38 -39.90
N GLU A 157 10.38 -4.53 -40.34
CA GLU A 157 9.48 -5.36 -39.55
C GLU A 157 10.15 -5.87 -38.27
N SER A 158 11.44 -6.27 -38.35
CA SER A 158 12.23 -6.69 -37.18
C SER A 158 12.47 -5.54 -36.19
N GLU A 159 12.75 -4.32 -36.66
CA GLU A 159 12.90 -3.14 -35.79
C GLU A 159 11.58 -2.82 -35.06
N ILE A 160 10.45 -2.88 -35.78
CA ILE A 160 9.12 -2.65 -35.21
C ILE A 160 8.80 -3.71 -34.14
N GLU A 161 9.07 -4.99 -34.40
CA GLU A 161 8.87 -6.07 -33.41
C GLU A 161 9.74 -5.86 -32.17
N ALA A 162 11.04 -5.57 -32.35
CA ALA A 162 11.95 -5.27 -31.25
C ALA A 162 11.50 -4.06 -30.40
N PHE A 163 10.96 -3.01 -31.03
CA PHE A 163 10.41 -1.85 -30.32
C PHE A 163 9.12 -2.22 -29.53
N VAL A 164 8.23 -3.02 -30.12
CA VAL A 164 7.01 -3.50 -29.45
C VAL A 164 7.35 -4.39 -28.26
N ASP A 165 8.32 -5.29 -28.38
CA ASP A 165 8.76 -6.16 -27.29
C ASP A 165 9.56 -5.43 -26.21
N GLN A 166 10.35 -4.41 -26.57
CA GLN A 166 10.93 -3.49 -25.59
C GLN A 166 9.82 -2.74 -24.81
N ARG A 167 8.72 -2.36 -25.48
CA ARG A 167 7.57 -1.71 -24.82
C ARG A 167 6.78 -2.69 -23.94
N ARG A 168 6.60 -3.95 -24.36
CA ARG A 168 5.93 -5.00 -23.59
C ARG A 168 6.74 -5.38 -22.35
N SER A 169 8.04 -5.62 -22.48
CA SER A 169 8.94 -5.95 -21.36
C SER A 169 8.97 -4.86 -20.31
N ARG A 170 9.16 -3.58 -20.70
CA ARG A 170 9.03 -2.43 -19.77
C ARG A 170 7.67 -2.39 -19.07
N GLN A 171 6.57 -2.66 -19.77
CA GLN A 171 5.25 -2.71 -19.13
C GLN A 171 5.10 -3.90 -18.17
N ALA A 172 5.67 -5.07 -18.48
CA ALA A 172 5.65 -6.23 -17.61
C ALA A 172 6.47 -5.98 -16.33
N GLU A 173 7.62 -5.33 -16.43
CA GLU A 173 8.42 -4.88 -15.29
C GLU A 173 7.67 -3.86 -14.42
N ILE A 174 7.03 -2.86 -15.02
CA ILE A 174 6.19 -1.88 -14.29
C ILE A 174 5.02 -2.58 -13.58
N ARG A 175 4.34 -3.53 -14.24
CA ARG A 175 3.22 -4.27 -13.64
C ARG A 175 3.67 -5.16 -12.48
N SER A 176 4.72 -5.95 -12.66
CA SER A 176 5.25 -6.87 -11.63
C SER A 176 5.83 -6.12 -10.42
N SER A 177 6.59 -5.05 -10.65
CA SER A 177 7.11 -4.20 -9.57
C SER A 177 6.00 -3.47 -8.81
N LEU A 178 4.96 -2.98 -9.50
CA LEU A 178 3.77 -2.38 -8.86
C LEU A 178 2.97 -3.41 -8.05
N GLU A 179 2.81 -4.64 -8.57
CA GLU A 179 2.10 -5.71 -7.89
C GLU A 179 2.86 -6.15 -6.62
N ARG A 180 4.19 -6.29 -6.69
CA ARG A 180 5.05 -6.56 -5.52
C ARG A 180 4.92 -5.46 -4.46
N LYS A 181 4.95 -4.18 -4.86
CA LYS A 181 4.73 -3.03 -3.96
C LYS A 181 3.35 -3.06 -3.31
N ARG A 182 2.29 -3.38 -4.07
CA ARG A 182 0.92 -3.53 -3.54
C ARG A 182 0.81 -4.69 -2.55
N ARG A 183 1.41 -5.85 -2.84
CA ARG A 183 1.47 -7.00 -1.90
C ARG A 183 2.19 -6.62 -0.61
N MET A 184 3.34 -5.95 -0.70
CA MET A 184 4.13 -5.50 0.45
C MET A 184 3.36 -4.50 1.33
N ALA A 185 2.80 -3.44 0.75
CA ALA A 185 2.01 -2.45 1.50
C ALA A 185 0.73 -3.06 2.12
N LEU A 186 0.15 -4.10 1.51
CA LEU A 186 -0.99 -4.81 2.08
C LEU A 186 -0.55 -5.72 3.25
N ALA A 187 0.58 -6.40 3.14
CA ALA A 187 1.18 -7.17 4.23
C ALA A 187 1.55 -6.27 5.41
N GLU A 188 2.16 -5.11 5.15
CA GLU A 188 2.48 -4.09 6.14
C GLU A 188 1.22 -3.61 6.89
N ARG A 189 0.14 -3.28 6.18
CA ARG A 189 -1.15 -2.91 6.81
C ARG A 189 -1.74 -4.05 7.66
N ARG A 190 -1.59 -5.31 7.25
CA ARG A 190 -2.01 -6.47 8.04
C ARG A 190 -1.15 -6.64 9.29
N ALA A 191 0.17 -6.50 9.18
CA ALA A 191 1.10 -6.57 10.30
C ALA A 191 0.88 -5.43 11.31
N ALA A 192 0.67 -4.20 10.82
CA ALA A 192 0.34 -3.05 11.66
C ALA A 192 -1.01 -3.24 12.38
N LYS A 193 -2.02 -3.81 11.70
CA LYS A 193 -3.28 -4.18 12.36
C LYS A 193 -3.06 -5.28 13.41
N ALA A 194 -2.30 -6.34 13.11
CA ALA A 194 -2.01 -7.40 14.08
C ALA A 194 -1.30 -6.84 15.32
N ARG A 195 -0.27 -5.99 15.14
CA ARG A 195 0.43 -5.30 16.22
C ARG A 195 -0.50 -4.47 17.11
N LEU A 196 -1.47 -3.75 16.53
CA LEU A 196 -2.46 -3.00 17.31
C LEU A 196 -3.34 -3.90 18.19
N TRP A 197 -3.60 -5.15 17.76
CA TRP A 197 -4.34 -6.11 18.58
C TRP A 197 -3.45 -6.66 19.71
N THR A 198 -2.17 -6.95 19.42
CA THR A 198 -1.18 -7.35 20.41
C THR A 198 -0.91 -6.26 21.47
N GLU A 199 -1.00 -4.96 21.14
CA GLU A 199 -0.84 -3.86 22.11
C GLU A 199 -2.05 -3.71 23.07
N VAL A 200 -3.21 -4.27 22.71
CA VAL A 200 -4.44 -4.20 23.54
C VAL A 200 -4.58 -5.38 24.49
N GLU A 201 -3.95 -6.50 24.17
CA GLU A 201 -3.75 -7.62 25.10
C GLU A 201 -2.60 -7.26 26.05
N ASP A 202 -2.76 -7.45 27.37
CA ASP A 202 -1.70 -7.19 28.39
C ASP A 202 -0.56 -8.25 28.31
N GLY A 203 -0.14 -8.58 27.09
CA GLY A 203 0.95 -9.51 26.80
C GLY A 203 2.30 -8.84 27.05
N GLU A 204 3.12 -9.48 27.89
CA GLU A 204 4.52 -9.12 28.08
C GLU A 204 5.30 -9.30 26.76
N ASP A 205 6.00 -8.25 26.33
CA ASP A 205 6.85 -8.32 25.13
C ASP A 205 8.17 -9.05 25.45
N LEU A 206 8.12 -10.38 25.32
CA LEU A 206 9.29 -11.23 25.49
C LEU A 206 10.43 -10.90 24.52
N ALA A 207 10.17 -10.26 23.37
CA ALA A 207 11.22 -9.93 22.41
C ALA A 207 12.06 -8.73 22.90
N THR A 208 11.47 -7.73 23.54
CA THR A 208 12.26 -6.66 24.19
C THR A 208 12.95 -7.16 25.45
N LEU A 209 12.29 -7.98 26.28
CA LEU A 209 12.89 -8.57 27.47
C LEU A 209 14.12 -9.44 27.15
N LEU A 210 14.08 -10.23 26.07
CA LEU A 210 15.19 -11.10 25.65
C LEU A 210 16.32 -10.36 24.92
N ASN A 211 16.18 -9.07 24.58
CA ASN A 211 17.29 -8.29 24.03
C ASN A 211 18.35 -7.94 25.10
N ASP A 212 17.96 -7.90 26.39
CA ASP A 212 18.89 -7.61 27.48
C ASP A 212 19.78 -8.84 27.75
N PRO A 213 21.12 -8.74 27.65
CA PRO A 213 22.02 -9.90 27.79
C PRO A 213 22.03 -10.51 29.21
N ASN A 214 21.44 -9.83 30.19
CA ASN A 214 21.24 -10.31 31.56
C ASN A 214 19.74 -10.43 31.91
N HIS A 215 18.91 -10.88 30.96
CA HIS A 215 17.45 -11.06 31.16
C HIS A 215 17.08 -12.10 32.25
N GLY A 216 18.04 -12.89 32.77
CA GLY A 216 17.84 -13.78 33.93
C GLY A 216 16.90 -14.98 33.69
N LEU A 217 16.59 -15.27 32.42
CA LEU A 217 15.63 -16.28 31.99
C LEU A 217 16.38 -17.41 31.26
N THR A 218 15.97 -18.65 31.49
CA THR A 218 16.50 -19.81 30.76
C THR A 218 15.69 -20.02 29.49
N ILE A 219 16.37 -20.03 28.34
CA ILE A 219 15.76 -20.29 27.02
C ILE A 219 15.87 -21.78 26.72
N ILE A 220 14.74 -22.42 26.44
CA ILE A 220 14.65 -23.80 25.96
C ILE A 220 14.32 -23.71 24.46
N GLU A 221 15.06 -24.37 23.58
CA GLU A 221 14.80 -24.31 22.12
C GLU A 221 14.12 -25.59 21.62
N GLU A 222 13.04 -25.45 20.85
CA GLU A 222 12.31 -26.58 20.26
C GLU A 222 12.03 -26.34 18.76
N PRO A 223 12.40 -27.27 17.85
CA PRO A 223 13.27 -28.44 18.08
C PRO A 223 14.73 -28.05 18.35
N GLU A 224 15.44 -28.86 19.14
CA GLU A 224 16.88 -28.65 19.45
C GLU A 224 17.73 -28.52 18.18
N THR A 225 17.47 -29.37 17.17
CA THR A 225 18.10 -29.28 15.85
C THR A 225 17.15 -28.66 14.83
N SER A 226 17.50 -27.48 14.32
CA SER A 226 16.69 -26.75 13.33
C SER A 226 17.31 -26.88 11.93
N ASP A 227 16.50 -27.22 10.92
CA ASP A 227 16.94 -27.21 9.52
C ASP A 227 17.11 -25.76 9.03
N GLY A 228 18.36 -25.33 8.84
CA GLY A 228 18.70 -23.99 8.34
C GLY A 228 18.41 -23.77 6.85
N SER A 229 17.94 -24.78 6.11
CA SER A 229 17.62 -24.68 4.68
C SER A 229 16.40 -23.80 4.39
N LYS A 230 15.48 -23.66 5.35
CA LYS A 230 14.22 -22.91 5.20
C LYS A 230 14.20 -21.70 6.14
N PRO A 231 13.54 -20.58 5.77
CA PRO A 231 13.31 -19.48 6.71
C PRO A 231 12.50 -19.99 7.90
N LEU A 232 12.97 -19.69 9.12
CA LEU A 232 12.32 -20.12 10.37
C LEU A 232 11.55 -18.95 10.98
N GLY A 233 10.29 -19.19 11.34
CA GLY A 233 9.51 -18.35 12.24
C GLY A 233 9.85 -18.73 13.68
N VAL A 234 10.14 -17.74 14.51
CA VAL A 234 10.46 -17.93 15.93
C VAL A 234 9.31 -17.38 16.77
N SER A 235 8.83 -18.18 17.72
CA SER A 235 7.86 -17.76 18.74
C SER A 235 8.45 -17.98 20.13
N TYR A 236 8.19 -17.05 21.04
CA TYR A 236 8.60 -17.15 22.44
C TYR A 236 7.37 -17.34 23.31
N ILE A 237 7.38 -18.35 24.17
CA ILE A 237 6.30 -18.66 25.11
C ILE A 237 6.88 -18.74 26.51
N ARG A 238 6.36 -17.95 27.45
CA ARG A 238 6.74 -18.04 28.86
C ARG A 238 6.09 -19.27 29.48
N ILE A 239 6.89 -20.21 29.97
CA ILE A 239 6.41 -21.37 30.73
C ILE A 239 6.26 -20.98 32.21
N ASP A 240 7.31 -20.35 32.76
CA ASP A 240 7.37 -19.92 34.16
C ASP A 240 8.01 -18.53 34.26
N ASN A 241 8.04 -17.98 35.47
CA ASN A 241 8.76 -16.74 35.79
C ASN A 241 10.24 -16.74 35.35
N ILE A 242 10.87 -17.91 35.22
CA ILE A 242 12.31 -18.09 34.95
C ILE A 242 12.59 -18.80 33.60
N ARG A 243 11.57 -19.29 32.89
CA ARG A 243 11.76 -20.18 31.71
C ARG A 243 10.92 -19.74 30.52
N ILE A 244 11.57 -19.63 29.36
CA ILE A 244 10.95 -19.31 28.07
C ILE A 244 11.25 -20.42 27.08
N LEU A 245 10.22 -20.89 26.38
CA LEU A 245 10.31 -21.80 25.24
C LEU A 245 10.42 -20.98 23.96
N LYS A 246 11.44 -21.26 23.16
CA LYS A 246 11.70 -20.68 21.85
C LYS A 246 11.39 -21.72 20.79
N ILE A 247 10.17 -21.65 20.25
CA ILE A 247 9.70 -22.55 19.21
C ILE A 247 10.17 -22.03 17.84
N LYS A 248 10.79 -22.90 17.03
CA LYS A 248 11.26 -22.60 15.67
C LYS A 248 10.47 -23.42 14.66
N ILE A 249 9.64 -22.77 13.85
CA ILE A 249 8.76 -23.40 12.85
C ILE A 249 9.22 -23.00 11.44
N PRO A 250 9.39 -23.92 10.48
CA PRO A 250 9.72 -23.56 9.10
C PRO A 250 8.56 -22.82 8.43
N LEU A 251 8.86 -21.65 7.85
CA LEU A 251 7.92 -20.84 7.09
C LEU A 251 7.84 -21.30 5.64
N GLU A 252 6.96 -22.27 5.38
CA GLU A 252 6.70 -22.73 4.01
C GLU A 252 5.81 -21.74 3.26
N VAL A 253 6.43 -20.91 2.42
CA VAL A 253 5.71 -20.09 1.44
C VAL A 253 5.39 -20.97 0.24
N GLU A 254 4.17 -21.52 0.19
CA GLU A 254 3.69 -22.23 -0.99
C GLU A 254 3.62 -21.25 -2.18
N ASN A 255 4.59 -21.39 -3.08
CA ASN A 255 4.60 -20.63 -4.34
C ASN A 255 3.47 -21.15 -5.23
N LYS A 256 2.34 -20.45 -5.25
CA LYS A 256 1.16 -20.77 -6.08
C LYS A 256 1.45 -20.86 -7.58
N ASP A 257 2.59 -20.36 -8.04
CA ASP A 257 3.08 -20.57 -9.39
C ASP A 257 3.44 -22.04 -9.68
N LYS A 258 3.79 -22.84 -8.66
CA LYS A 258 3.93 -24.30 -8.78
C LYS A 258 2.58 -25.03 -8.87
N GLN A 259 1.54 -24.54 -8.19
CA GLN A 259 0.18 -25.07 -8.35
C GLN A 259 -0.31 -24.89 -9.79
N ARG A 260 -0.09 -23.71 -10.39
CA ARG A 260 -0.52 -23.42 -11.78
C ARG A 260 0.06 -24.39 -12.82
N ASN A 261 1.30 -24.83 -12.65
CA ASN A 261 1.94 -25.77 -13.57
C ASN A 261 1.59 -27.24 -13.30
N ASN A 262 0.77 -27.53 -12.29
CA ASN A 262 0.23 -28.88 -12.01
C ASN A 262 -1.31 -28.94 -12.16
N LEU A 263 -1.97 -27.79 -12.32
CA LEU A 263 -3.41 -27.65 -12.43
C LEU A 263 -3.99 -27.99 -13.82
N ASP A 264 -3.18 -28.55 -14.72
CA ASP A 264 -3.67 -29.20 -15.96
C ASP A 264 -3.94 -30.70 -15.76
N VAL A 265 -3.65 -31.28 -14.57
CA VAL A 265 -3.84 -32.74 -14.31
C VAL A 265 -4.63 -33.07 -13.04
N ILE A 266 -4.54 -32.29 -11.95
CA ILE A 266 -5.26 -32.60 -10.70
C ILE A 266 -6.15 -31.44 -10.28
N SER A 267 -7.40 -31.48 -10.77
CA SER A 267 -8.50 -30.64 -10.32
C SER A 267 -9.38 -31.39 -9.31
N GLU A 268 -8.77 -31.92 -8.25
CA GLU A 268 -9.47 -32.50 -7.10
C GLU A 268 -9.21 -31.65 -5.85
N SER A 269 -10.16 -30.76 -5.56
CA SER A 269 -10.28 -30.16 -4.23
C SER A 269 -10.59 -31.27 -3.22
N PRO A 270 -10.11 -31.21 -1.97
CA PRO A 270 -10.56 -32.14 -0.93
C PRO A 270 -12.09 -32.12 -0.85
N GLU A 271 -12.71 -33.30 -0.94
CA GLU A 271 -14.16 -33.44 -0.85
C GLU A 271 -14.63 -33.05 0.54
N ILE A 272 -15.09 -31.80 0.67
CA ILE A 272 -15.92 -31.38 1.79
C ILE A 272 -17.21 -32.19 1.66
N PRO A 273 -17.65 -32.94 2.69
CA PRO A 273 -18.93 -33.64 2.63
C PRO A 273 -20.03 -32.65 2.28
N ASN A 274 -20.79 -32.94 1.21
CA ASN A 274 -21.85 -32.06 0.71
C ASN A 274 -22.92 -31.86 1.79
N MET A 275 -22.78 -30.82 2.62
CA MET A 275 -23.85 -30.33 3.46
C MET A 275 -25.02 -29.93 2.54
N PRO A 276 -26.26 -30.31 2.88
CA PRO A 276 -27.41 -29.82 2.14
C PRO A 276 -27.40 -28.30 2.13
N PRO A 277 -27.78 -27.64 1.02
CA PRO A 277 -27.80 -26.19 0.95
C PRO A 277 -28.65 -25.65 2.11
N PRO A 278 -28.19 -24.60 2.83
CA PRO A 278 -28.97 -24.03 3.93
C PRO A 278 -30.34 -23.64 3.38
N PRO A 279 -31.45 -23.92 4.11
CA PRO A 279 -32.81 -23.65 3.65
C PRO A 279 -32.91 -22.23 3.12
N GLY A 280 -33.39 -22.10 1.88
CA GLY A 280 -33.38 -20.84 1.15
C GLY A 280 -34.00 -19.73 1.99
N LEU A 281 -33.21 -18.70 2.29
CA LEU A 281 -33.71 -17.50 2.94
C LEU A 281 -34.90 -16.96 2.12
N PRO A 282 -35.99 -16.52 2.77
CA PRO A 282 -37.11 -15.92 2.06
C PRO A 282 -36.58 -14.76 1.20
N PRO A 283 -37.14 -14.54 -0.01
CA PRO A 283 -36.69 -13.46 -0.88
C PRO A 283 -36.71 -12.15 -0.10
N MET A 284 -35.56 -11.47 -0.04
CA MET A 284 -35.46 -10.18 0.63
C MET A 284 -36.56 -9.26 0.11
N PRO A 285 -37.29 -8.53 0.98
CA PRO A 285 -38.21 -7.53 0.51
C PRO A 285 -37.45 -6.52 -0.36
N PRO A 286 -38.06 -6.02 -1.46
CA PRO A 286 -37.40 -5.03 -2.30
C PRO A 286 -36.95 -3.85 -1.43
N PRO A 287 -35.73 -3.32 -1.63
CA PRO A 287 -35.24 -2.20 -0.83
C PRO A 287 -36.25 -1.06 -0.89
N PRO A 288 -36.62 -0.43 0.26
CA PRO A 288 -37.56 0.69 0.27
C PRO A 288 -37.16 1.71 -0.79
N GLY A 289 -38.10 2.04 -1.67
CA GLY A 289 -37.84 2.90 -2.81
C GLY A 289 -37.14 4.18 -2.36
N MET A 290 -35.89 4.37 -2.79
CA MET A 290 -35.13 5.56 -2.44
C MET A 290 -35.95 6.78 -2.89
N PRO A 291 -36.13 7.80 -2.03
CA PRO A 291 -36.80 9.03 -2.44
C PRO A 291 -36.05 9.59 -3.67
N PRO A 292 -36.77 10.15 -4.65
CA PRO A 292 -36.16 10.63 -5.88
C PRO A 292 -35.02 11.60 -5.53
N MET A 293 -33.83 11.28 -6.02
CA MET A 293 -32.62 12.05 -5.73
C MET A 293 -32.86 13.51 -6.19
N PRO A 294 -32.62 14.52 -5.34
CA PRO A 294 -32.90 15.90 -5.73
C PRO A 294 -32.08 16.25 -6.99
N PRO A 295 -32.68 16.98 -7.95
CA PRO A 295 -32.02 17.26 -9.22
C PRO A 295 -30.70 18.02 -8.98
N PRO A 296 -29.60 17.66 -9.68
CA PRO A 296 -28.32 18.31 -9.49
C PRO A 296 -28.43 19.81 -9.81
N PRO A 297 -28.00 20.71 -8.90
CA PRO A 297 -28.13 22.15 -9.13
C PRO A 297 -27.34 22.61 -10.37
N GLY A 298 -28.02 23.34 -11.26
CA GLY A 298 -27.34 24.19 -12.26
C GLY A 298 -27.31 23.71 -13.71
N MET A 299 -28.21 22.83 -14.17
CA MET A 299 -28.48 22.67 -15.61
C MET A 299 -29.72 23.48 -16.02
N PRO A 300 -29.66 24.32 -17.07
CA PRO A 300 -30.84 25.03 -17.57
C PRO A 300 -31.84 24.02 -18.15
N THR A 301 -33.13 24.25 -17.89
CA THR A 301 -34.22 23.45 -18.42
C THR A 301 -34.20 23.48 -19.95
N MET A 302 -34.10 22.30 -20.59
CA MET A 302 -34.30 22.18 -22.02
C MET A 302 -35.76 22.53 -22.35
N PRO A 303 -36.04 23.34 -23.40
CA PRO A 303 -37.42 23.67 -23.75
C PRO A 303 -38.20 22.41 -24.18
N PRO A 304 -39.52 22.35 -23.95
CA PRO A 304 -40.33 21.20 -24.33
C PRO A 304 -40.33 20.99 -25.85
N PRO A 305 -40.38 19.73 -26.32
CA PRO A 305 -40.51 19.46 -27.76
C PRO A 305 -41.87 19.99 -28.26
N MET A 306 -41.88 20.66 -29.40
CA MET A 306 -43.12 21.09 -30.04
C MET A 306 -43.95 19.87 -30.45
N GLU A 307 -45.22 19.83 -30.06
CA GLU A 307 -46.18 18.88 -30.63
C GLU A 307 -46.32 19.14 -32.13
N LYS A 308 -46.08 18.10 -32.93
CA LYS A 308 -46.35 18.14 -34.37
C LYS A 308 -47.85 17.97 -34.57
N ASN A 309 -48.55 19.06 -34.84
CA ASN A 309 -49.97 19.03 -35.18
C ASN A 309 -50.21 18.16 -36.43
N PRO A 310 -51.30 17.39 -36.51
CA PRO A 310 -51.63 16.59 -37.68
C PRO A 310 -52.30 17.44 -38.78
N GLU A 311 -51.84 17.25 -40.02
CA GLU A 311 -52.63 17.35 -41.26
C GLU A 311 -52.77 15.95 -41.84
#